data_AF-A0A2G9M1Y2-F1
#
_entry.id   AF-A0A2G9M1Y2-F1
#
_cell.length_a   1.000
_cell.length_b   1.000
_cell.length_c   1.000
_cell.angle_alpha   90.00
_cell.angle_beta   90.00
_cell.angle_gamma   90.00
#
_symmetry.space_group_name_H-M   'P 1'
#
loop_
_entity.id
_entity.type
_entity.pdbx_description
1 polymer ?
#
loop_
_entity_poly.entity_id
_entity_poly.type
_entity_poly.pdbx_seq_one_letter_code
_entity_poly.pdbx_strand_id
1 'polypeptide(L)' 'MAQAIVNFGERQDRILTIVKGKYGLRNKSQAVNFVIDKFEEELLEPELRPEYLKKLKKIRKGNYTRFNSIDELRRATS' A
#
# COMPACT_ATOMS: atom_id res chain seq x y z
N MET A 1 2.25 -16.82 -9.58
CA MET A 1 2.99 -15.81 -10.37
C MET A 1 2.21 -15.52 -11.63
N ALA A 2 1.92 -14.26 -11.91
CA ALA A 2 1.35 -13.83 -13.19
C ALA A 2 2.50 -13.37 -14.11
N GLN A 3 2.38 -13.58 -15.41
CA GLN A 3 3.32 -13.07 -16.41
C GLN A 3 2.55 -12.21 -17.41
N ALA A 4 3.17 -11.11 -17.83
CA ALA A 4 2.63 -10.20 -18.83
C ALA A 4 3.71 -9.84 -19.85
N ILE A 5 3.32 -9.78 -21.12
CA ILE A 5 4.15 -9.21 -22.18
C ILE A 5 3.78 -7.73 -22.27
N VAL A 6 4.79 -6.86 -22.15
CA VAL A 6 4.60 -5.41 -22.15
C VAL A 6 5.56 -4.79 -23.16
N ASN A 7 5.04 -3.89 -23.99
CA ASN A 7 5.85 -3.11 -24.92
C ASN A 7 6.28 -1.80 -24.27
N PHE A 8 7.58 -1.53 -24.28
CA PHE A 8 8.16 -0.29 -23.77
C PHE A 8 8.60 0.61 -24.93
N GLY A 9 8.34 1.91 -24.81
CA GLY A 9 8.99 2.89 -25.67
C GLY A 9 10.47 3.07 -25.30
N GLU A 10 11.23 3.70 -26.19
CA GLU A 10 12.67 3.88 -25.99
C GLU A 10 13.02 4.59 -24.67
N ARG A 11 12.22 5.59 -24.29
CA ARG A 11 12.45 6.34 -23.05
C ARG A 11 12.28 5.45 -21.83
N GLN A 12 11.20 4.67 -21.79
CA GLN A 12 10.91 3.73 -20.70
C GLN A 12 12.02 2.67 -20.59
N ASP A 13 12.50 2.16 -21.72
CA ASP A 13 13.58 1.17 -21.76
C ASP A 13 14.91 1.71 -21.19
N ARG A 14 15.26 2.96 -21.53
CA ARG A 14 16.44 3.65 -20.96
C ARG A 14 16.30 3.86 -19.46
N ILE A 15 15.13 4.28 -18.99
CA ILE A 15 14.85 4.45 -17.55
C ILE A 15 15.04 3.12 -16.81
N LEU A 16 14.43 2.03 -17.30
CA LEU A 16 14.58 0.70 -16.70
C LEU A 16 16.03 0.22 -16.69
N THR A 17 16.82 0.57 -17.71
CA THR A 17 18.25 0.26 -17.75
C THR A 17 19.03 1.00 -16.66
N ILE A 18 18.73 2.27 -16.43
CA ILE A 18 19.34 3.08 -15.35
C ILE A 18 18.97 2.50 -13.99
N VAL A 19 17.68 2.21 -13.75
CA VAL A 19 17.19 1.59 -12.50
C VAL A 19 17.88 0.25 -12.26
N LYS A 20 17.92 -0.61 -13.29
CA LYS A 20 18.60 -1.91 -13.22
C LYS A 20 20.05 -1.76 -12.76
N GLY A 21 20.80 -0.84 -13.38
CA GLY A 21 22.20 -0.58 -13.03
C GLY A 21 22.37 -0.02 -11.62
N LYS A 22 21.56 0.99 -11.25
CA LYS A 22 21.64 1.67 -9.95
C LYS A 22 21.44 0.72 -8.76
N TYR A 23 20.53 -0.25 -8.90
CA TYR A 23 20.19 -1.19 -7.83
C TYR A 23 20.80 -2.59 -8.02
N GLY A 24 21.72 -2.77 -8.98
CA GLY A 24 22.40 -4.05 -9.21
C GLY A 24 21.47 -5.20 -9.63
N LEU A 25 20.36 -4.90 -10.30
CA LEU A 25 19.35 -5.88 -10.69
C LEU A 25 19.82 -6.69 -11.92
N ARG A 26 19.43 -7.96 -12.01
CA ARG A 26 19.93 -8.87 -13.04
C ARG A 26 19.34 -8.59 -14.41
N ASN A 27 18.05 -8.27 -14.47
CA ASN A 27 17.32 -8.08 -15.72
C ASN A 27 16.29 -6.95 -15.62
N LYS A 28 15.74 -6.54 -16.77
CA LYS A 28 14.74 -5.46 -16.84
C LYS A 28 13.42 -5.83 -16.17
N SER A 29 13.05 -7.11 -16.13
CA SER A 29 11.85 -7.58 -15.41
C SER A 29 11.95 -7.33 -13.90
N GLN A 30 13.12 -7.58 -13.30
CA GLN A 30 13.37 -7.22 -11.90
C GLN A 30 13.30 -5.70 -11.68
N ALA A 31 13.80 -4.91 -12.63
CA ALA A 31 13.69 -3.45 -12.56
C ALA A 31 12.23 -2.97 -12.62
N VAL A 32 11.39 -3.60 -13.45
CA VAL A 32 9.94 -3.32 -13.50
C VAL A 32 9.30 -3.63 -12.16
N ASN A 33 9.54 -4.81 -11.59
CA ASN A 33 8.98 -5.17 -10.28
C ASN A 33 9.43 -4.19 -9.19
N PHE A 34 10.71 -3.82 -9.16
CA PHE A 34 11.22 -2.84 -8.21
C PHE A 34 10.53 -1.47 -8.33
N VAL A 35 10.25 -1.01 -9.54
CA VAL A 35 9.52 0.26 -9.74
C VAL A 35 8.07 0.13 -9.27
N ILE A 36 7.41 -1.01 -9.51
CA ILE A 36 6.05 -1.27 -9.01
C ILE A 36 6.03 -1.24 -7.48
N ASP A 37 6.97 -1.92 -6.83
CA ASP A 37 7.06 -1.94 -5.36
C ASP A 37 7.26 -0.53 -4.79
N LYS A 38 8.11 0.28 -5.44
CA LYS A 38 8.31 1.69 -5.05
C LYS A 38 7.08 2.55 -5.27
N PHE A 39 6.36 2.31 -6.36
CA PHE A 39 5.11 2.99 -6.65
C PHE A 39 4.01 2.61 -5.65
N GLU A 40 3.96 1.34 -5.22
CA GLU A 40 3.09 0.89 -4.13
C GLU A 40 3.41 1.62 -2.82
N GLU A 41 4.69 1.66 -2.41
CA GLU A 41 5.11 2.38 -1.20
C GLU A 41 4.71 3.87 -1.20
N GLU A 42 4.77 4.53 -2.37
CA GLU A 42 4.50 5.96 -2.51
C GLU A 42 3.02 6.31 -2.68
N LEU A 43 2.23 5.46 -3.35
CA LEU A 43 0.86 5.80 -3.78
C LEU A 43 -0.23 4.93 -3.20
N LEU A 44 0.07 3.70 -2.78
CA LEU A 44 -0.93 2.85 -2.17
C LEU A 44 -0.88 3.04 -0.66
N GLU A 45 -2.06 3.22 -0.05
CA GLU A 45 -2.15 3.16 1.41
C GLU A 45 -1.63 1.78 1.86
N PRO A 46 -0.77 1.70 2.89
CA PRO A 46 -0.30 0.43 3.39
C PRO A 46 -1.50 -0.46 3.71
N GLU A 47 -1.43 -1.74 3.33
CA GLU A 47 -2.49 -2.68 3.71
C GLU A 47 -2.80 -2.55 5.21
N LEU A 48 -4.10 -2.56 5.53
CA LEU A 48 -4.56 -2.55 6.92
C LEU A 48 -3.90 -3.71 7.67
N ARG A 49 -2.99 -3.38 8.61
CA ARG A 49 -2.26 -4.36 9.42
C ARG A 49 -3.25 -5.43 9.92
N PRO A 50 -2.95 -6.74 9.78
CA PRO A 50 -3.89 -7.81 10.16
C PRO A 50 -4.42 -7.70 11.60
N GLU A 51 -3.61 -7.16 12.50
CA GLU A 51 -3.99 -6.87 13.88
C GLU A 51 -5.08 -5.80 13.99
N TYR A 52 -5.00 -4.75 13.17
CA TYR A 52 -6.01 -3.69 13.14
C TYR A 52 -7.32 -4.20 12.53
N LEU A 53 -7.27 -5.07 11.52
CA LEU A 53 -8.46 -5.77 11.01
C LEU A 53 -9.13 -6.63 12.08
N LYS A 54 -8.35 -7.36 12.89
CA LYS A 54 -8.88 -8.12 14.03
C LYS A 54 -9.53 -7.20 15.06
N LYS A 55 -8.91 -6.06 15.37
CA LYS A 55 -9.46 -5.04 16.28
C LYS A 55 -10.78 -4.48 15.75
N LEU A 56 -10.84 -4.09 14.47
CA LEU A 56 -12.06 -3.59 13.83
C LEU A 56 -13.18 -4.64 13.82
N LYS A 57 -12.87 -5.90 13.55
CA LYS A 57 -13.86 -6.99 13.62
C LYS A 57 -14.42 -7.19 15.04
N LYS A 58 -13.57 -7.03 16.08
CA LYS A 58 -14.01 -7.06 17.48
C LYS A 58 -14.90 -5.87 17.82
N ILE A 59 -14.48 -4.66 17.45
CA ILE A 59 -15.29 -3.43 17.63
C ILE A 59 -16.64 -3.59 16.93
N ARG A 60 -16.65 -4.15 15.71
CA ARG A 60 -17.88 -4.36 14.92
C ARG A 60 -18.92 -5.26 15.60
N LYS A 61 -18.47 -6.19 16.44
CA LYS A 61 -19.31 -7.15 17.17
C LYS A 61 -19.57 -6.73 18.62
N GLY A 62 -18.93 -5.67 19.08
CA GLY A 62 -19.01 -5.20 20.46
C GLY A 62 -20.27 -4.39 20.74
N ASN A 63 -20.44 -4.04 22.01
CA ASN A 63 -21.50 -3.12 22.43
C ASN A 63 -21.10 -1.70 22.06
N TYR A 64 -22.04 -0.95 21.49
CA TYR A 64 -21.86 0.45 21.12
C TYR A 64 -22.63 1.35 22.06
N THR A 65 -21.99 2.42 22.49
CA THR A 65 -22.68 3.53 23.14
C THR A 65 -22.98 4.57 22.08
N ARG A 66 -24.26 4.91 21.92
CA ARG A 66 -24.69 5.97 21.01
C ARG A 66 -24.61 7.30 21.76
N PHE A 67 -24.04 8.29 21.10
CA PHE A 67 -24.00 9.67 21.56
C PHE A 67 -24.74 10.55 20.55
N ASN A 68 -25.42 11.58 21.03
CA ASN A 68 -26.17 12.50 20.17
C ASN A 68 -25.35 13.74 19.79
N SER A 69 -24.23 13.98 20.47
CA SER A 69 -23.32 15.09 20.15
C SER A 69 -21.87 14.76 20.49
N ILE A 70 -20.94 15.50 19.87
CA ILE A 70 -19.50 15.41 20.17
C ILE A 70 -19.22 15.82 21.62
N ASP A 71 -19.97 16.79 22.16
CA ASP A 71 -19.80 17.26 23.54
C ASP A 71 -20.23 16.23 24.58
N GLU A 72 -21.24 15.41 24.26
CA GLU A 72 -21.64 14.27 25.08
C GLU A 72 -20.56 13.19 25.11
N LEU A 73 -19.99 12.84 23.94
CA LEU A 73 -18.88 11.89 23.83
C LEU A 73 -17.65 12.37 24.63
N ARG A 74 -17.23 13.63 24.45
CA ARG A 74 -16.06 14.20 25.14
C ARG A 74 -16.23 14.14 26.67
N ARG A 75 -17.42 14.46 27.19
CA ARG A 75 -17.71 14.37 28.63
C ARG A 75 -17.64 12.95 29.19
N ALA A 76 -18.01 11.93 28.39
CA ALA A 76 -17.98 10.54 28.83
C ALA A 76 -16.59 9.87 28.75
N THR A 77 -15.63 10.50 28.07
CA THR A 77 -14.31 9.91 27.78
C THR A 77 -13.13 10.72 28.33
N SER A 78 -13.41 11.86 28.99
CA SER A 78 -12.44 12.67 29.75
C SER A 78 -12.38 12.20 31.19
#